data_AF-A0AAD5UV09-F1
#
_entry.id   AF-A0AAD5UV09-F1
#
_cell.length_a   1.000
_cell.length_b   1.000
_cell.length_c   1.000
_cell.angle_alpha   90.00
_cell.angle_beta   90.00
_cell.angle_gamma   90.00
#
_symmetry.space_group_name_H-M   'P 1'
#
loop_
_entity.id
_entity.type
_entity.pdbx_description
1 polymer ?
#
loop_
_entity_poly.entity_id
_entity_poly.type
_entity_poly.pdbx_seq_one_letter_code
_entity_poly.pdbx_strand_id
1 'polypeptide(L)'
;MTVPIDQIYLNNYLFLLGGIVFYYDWLLTLSEEIQFVWLAPRTGGFWIFLLNRYFTFFAYLAVLAPQFVPFHEINACKSFVLYYKMSSMVEEAIIGGAYTHPYLN
;
A
#
# COMPACT_ATOMS: atom_id res chain seq x y z
N MET A 1 4.58 5.08 -29.69
CA MET A 1 4.23 3.80 -29.04
C MET A 1 2.81 3.96 -28.52
N THR A 2 1.80 3.43 -29.22
CA THR A 2 0.40 3.51 -28.80
C THR A 2 0.14 2.32 -27.87
N VAL A 3 -0.16 2.59 -26.60
CA VAL A 3 -0.56 1.54 -25.66
C VAL A 3 -1.94 1.04 -26.08
N PRO A 4 -2.12 -0.26 -26.31
CA PRO A 4 -3.39 -0.81 -26.75
C PRO A 4 -4.37 -0.86 -25.55
N ILE A 5 -5.64 -0.58 -25.82
CA ILE A 5 -6.66 -0.27 -24.80
C ILE A 5 -6.99 -1.49 -23.90
N ASP A 6 -6.85 -2.70 -24.45
CA ASP A 6 -6.99 -3.98 -23.74
C ASP A 6 -6.01 -4.10 -22.57
N GLN A 7 -4.77 -3.62 -22.72
CA GLN A 7 -3.77 -3.66 -21.65
C GLN A 7 -4.15 -2.76 -20.48
N ILE A 8 -4.81 -1.63 -20.75
CA ILE A 8 -5.26 -0.70 -19.70
C ILE A 8 -6.38 -1.34 -18.88
N TYR A 9 -7.36 -1.94 -19.54
CA TYR A 9 -8.44 -2.64 -18.84
C TYR A 9 -7.92 -3.82 -18.04
N LEU A 10 -7.05 -4.64 -18.62
CA LEU A 10 -6.43 -5.76 -17.93
C LEU A 10 -5.68 -5.31 -16.67
N ASN A 11 -4.86 -4.25 -16.79
CA ASN A 11 -4.15 -3.67 -15.66
C ASN A 11 -5.11 -3.23 -14.55
N ASN A 12 -6.20 -2.54 -14.90
CA ASN A 12 -7.16 -2.02 -13.92
C ASN A 12 -7.90 -3.16 -13.20
N TYR A 13 -8.28 -4.22 -13.91
CA TYR A 13 -8.90 -5.40 -13.31
C TYR A 13 -7.95 -6.17 -12.41
N LEU A 14 -6.70 -6.37 -12.84
CA LEU A 14 -5.69 -7.04 -12.03
C LEU A 14 -5.34 -6.21 -10.78
N PHE A 15 -5.26 -4.89 -10.92
CA PHE A 15 -5.05 -4.01 -9.79
C PHE A 15 -6.21 -4.16 -8.79
N LEU A 16 -7.46 -4.03 -9.24
CA LEU A 16 -8.62 -4.21 -8.36
C LEU A 16 -8.66 -5.60 -7.69
N LEU A 17 -8.35 -6.67 -8.42
CA LEU A 17 -8.27 -8.02 -7.86
C LEU A 17 -7.20 -8.09 -6.75
N GLY A 18 -6.02 -7.54 -7.00
CA GLY A 18 -4.95 -7.44 -6.01
C GLY A 18 -5.40 -6.68 -4.77
N GLY A 19 -6.18 -5.60 -4.95
CA GLY A 19 -6.75 -4.82 -3.86
C GLY A 19 -7.75 -5.61 -3.02
N ILE A 20 -8.63 -6.37 -3.66
CA ILE A 20 -9.59 -7.24 -2.96
C ILE A 20 -8.85 -8.24 -2.08
N VAL A 21 -7.84 -8.93 -2.62
CA VAL A 21 -7.04 -9.91 -1.86
C VAL A 21 -6.32 -9.21 -0.70
N PHE A 22 -5.68 -8.08 -0.97
CA PHE A 22 -4.97 -7.30 0.05
C PHE A 22 -5.88 -6.87 1.20
N TYR A 23 -7.05 -6.28 0.91
CA TYR A 23 -7.99 -5.84 1.95
C TYR A 23 -8.65 -7.01 2.67
N TYR A 24 -8.86 -8.13 1.98
CA TYR A 24 -9.37 -9.36 2.60
C TYR A 24 -8.38 -9.91 3.65
N ASP A 25 -7.11 -10.04 3.28
CA ASP A 25 -6.05 -10.47 4.20
C ASP A 25 -5.85 -9.48 5.36
N TRP A 26 -5.97 -8.18 5.07
CA TRP A 26 -5.95 -7.14 6.09
C TRP A 26 -7.10 -7.31 7.10
N LEU A 27 -8.32 -7.62 6.65
CA LEU A 27 -9.45 -7.83 7.55
C LEU A 27 -9.29 -9.08 8.42
N LEU A 28 -8.78 -10.18 7.85
CA LEU A 28 -8.58 -11.42 8.58
C LEU A 28 -7.58 -11.26 9.73
N THR A 29 -6.45 -10.63 9.43
CA THR A 29 -5.35 -10.45 10.39
C THR A 29 -5.66 -9.38 11.45
N LEU A 30 -6.61 -8.47 11.21
CA LEU A 30 -6.98 -7.41 12.15
C LEU A 30 -7.41 -7.95 13.54
N SER A 31 -8.10 -9.09 13.55
CA SER A 31 -8.56 -9.71 14.80
C SER A 31 -7.40 -10.15 15.70
N GLU A 32 -6.40 -10.78 15.11
CA GLU A 32 -5.17 -11.22 15.79
C GLU A 32 -4.33 -10.02 16.22
N GLU A 33 -4.26 -8.97 15.40
CA GLU A 33 -3.54 -7.75 15.76
C GLU A 33 -4.08 -7.11 17.01
N ILE A 34 -5.40 -6.97 17.12
CA ILE A 34 -6.05 -6.39 18.31
C ILE A 34 -5.65 -7.16 19.56
N GLN A 35 -5.52 -8.49 19.46
CA GLN A 35 -5.13 -9.33 20.58
C GLN A 35 -3.62 -9.26 20.90
N PHE A 36 -2.75 -9.29 19.89
CA PHE A 36 -1.31 -9.47 20.10
C PHE A 36 -0.50 -8.18 20.00
N VAL A 37 -0.91 -7.22 19.19
CA VAL A 37 -0.16 -5.99 18.91
C VAL A 37 -0.67 -4.85 19.76
N TRP A 38 -1.99 -4.65 19.85
CA TRP A 38 -2.56 -3.52 20.58
C TRP A 38 -2.50 -3.66 22.10
N LEU A 39 -2.49 -4.91 22.61
CA LEU A 39 -2.37 -5.23 24.03
C LEU A 39 -0.90 -5.40 24.49
N ALA A 40 0.04 -5.50 23.55
CA ALA A 40 1.46 -5.65 23.87
C ALA A 40 2.13 -4.32 24.27
N PRO A 41 3.27 -4.38 24.99
CA PRO A 41 4.07 -3.19 25.27
C PRO A 41 4.53 -2.52 23.98
N ARG A 42 4.31 -1.20 23.89
CA ARG A 42 4.61 -0.38 22.71
C ARG A 42 6.12 -0.17 22.55
N THR A 43 6.79 -1.14 21.93
CA THR A 43 8.22 -1.07 21.59
C THR A 43 8.43 -0.37 20.24
N GLY A 44 9.69 -0.18 19.82
CA GLY A 44 10.00 0.35 18.48
C GLY A 44 9.42 -0.49 17.34
N GLY A 45 9.36 -1.81 17.51
CA GLY A 45 8.76 -2.73 16.54
C GLY A 45 7.26 -2.50 16.35
N PHE A 46 6.52 -2.15 17.41
CA PHE A 46 5.10 -1.79 17.33
C PHE A 46 4.86 -0.60 16.38
N TRP A 47 5.69 0.43 16.46
CA TRP A 47 5.55 1.62 15.62
C TRP A 47 5.95 1.37 14.16
N ILE A 48 7.00 0.59 13.92
CA ILE A 48 7.41 0.20 12.56
C ILE A 48 6.32 -0.66 11.91
N PHE A 49 5.75 -1.60 12.67
CA PHE A 49 4.64 -2.44 12.23
C PHE A 49 3.40 -1.60 11.88
N LEU A 50 3.01 -0.69 12.77
CA LEU A 50 1.85 0.19 12.55
C LEU A 50 2.06 1.09 11.33
N LEU A 51 3.26 1.66 11.20
CA LEU A 51 3.62 2.50 10.06
C LEU A 51 3.51 1.72 8.76
N ASN A 52 4.12 0.52 8.68
CA ASN A 52 4.05 -0.32 7.48
C ASN A 52 2.60 -0.62 7.11
N ARG A 53 1.82 -1.14 8.06
CA ARG A 53 0.49 -1.66 7.78
C ARG A 53 -0.49 -0.57 7.35
N TYR A 54 -0.56 0.53 8.09
CA TYR A 54 -1.51 1.59 7.80
C TYR A 54 -1.05 2.47 6.64
N PHE A 55 0.26 2.70 6.47
CA PHE A 55 0.76 3.42 5.31
C PHE A 55 0.41 2.69 4.01
N THR A 56 0.69 1.38 3.91
CA THR A 56 0.38 0.59 2.71
C THR A 56 -1.12 0.55 2.45
N PHE A 57 -1.96 0.43 3.49
CA PHE A 57 -3.42 0.49 3.36
C PHE A 57 -3.89 1.79 2.69
N PHE A 58 -3.43 2.95 3.18
CA PHE A 58 -3.84 4.25 2.65
C PHE A 58 -3.19 4.54 1.29
N ALA A 59 -1.93 4.16 1.10
CA ALA A 59 -1.23 4.32 -0.16
C ALA A 59 -1.92 3.55 -1.28
N TYR A 60 -2.28 2.30 -1.01
CA TYR A 60 -3.02 1.48 -1.95
C TYR A 60 -4.38 2.08 -2.31
N LEU A 61 -5.13 2.56 -1.31
CA LEU A 61 -6.44 3.20 -1.53
C LEU A 61 -6.34 4.44 -2.43
N ALA A 62 -5.33 5.27 -2.20
CA ALA A 62 -5.07 6.47 -2.99
C ALA A 62 -4.65 6.15 -4.44
N VAL A 63 -4.04 4.99 -4.69
CA VAL A 63 -3.71 4.51 -6.04
C VAL A 63 -4.90 3.86 -6.74
N LEU A 64 -5.80 3.23 -5.98
CA LEU A 64 -6.99 2.57 -6.51
C LEU A 64 -8.03 3.56 -7.03
N ALA A 65 -8.32 4.63 -6.29
CA ALA A 65 -9.38 5.57 -6.64
C ALA A 65 -9.23 6.18 -8.06
N PRO A 66 -8.04 6.61 -8.50
CA PRO A 66 -7.87 7.20 -9.82
C PRO A 66 -7.89 6.19 -10.98
N GLN A 67 -7.86 4.87 -10.72
CA GLN A 67 -8.01 3.86 -11.79
C GLN A 67 -9.41 3.89 -12.41
N PHE A 68 -10.41 4.40 -11.68
CA PHE A 68 -11.81 4.45 -12.11
C PHE A 68 -12.27 5.87 -12.47
N VAL A 69 -11.40 6.87 -12.28
CA VAL A 69 -11.71 8.28 -12.55
C VAL A 69 -10.77 8.81 -13.63
N PRO A 70 -11.27 9.27 -14.79
CA PRO A 70 -10.41 9.82 -15.82
C PRO A 70 -9.76 11.12 -15.34
N PHE A 71 -8.45 11.24 -15.54
CA PHE A 71 -7.73 12.48 -15.30
C PHE A 71 -8.06 13.51 -16.38
N HIS A 72 -8.65 14.64 -15.98
CA HIS A 72 -8.94 15.74 -16.90
C HIS A 72 -7.70 16.61 -17.19
N GLU A 73 -6.70 16.60 -16.30
CA GLU A 73 -5.50 17.42 -16.40
C GLU A 73 -4.21 16.58 -16.39
N ILE A 74 -3.26 16.94 -17.27
CA ILE A 74 -1.95 16.29 -17.36
C ILE A 74 -1.12 16.46 -16.07
N ASN A 75 -1.26 17.61 -15.39
CA ASN A 75 -0.53 17.88 -14.16
C ASN A 75 -0.98 16.95 -13.03
N ALA A 76 -2.28 16.66 -12.93
CA ALA A 76 -2.82 15.70 -11.97
C ALA A 76 -2.25 14.28 -12.22
N CYS A 77 -2.16 13.87 -13.49
CA CYS A 77 -1.55 12.60 -13.87
C CYS A 77 -0.06 12.52 -13.49
N LYS A 78 0.73 13.58 -13.73
CA LYS A 78 2.15 13.64 -13.35
C LYS A 78 2.34 13.54 -11.83
N SER A 79 1.57 14.30 -11.07
CA SER A 79 1.60 14.27 -9.59
C SER A 79 1.19 12.89 -9.06
N PHE A 80 0.20 12.25 -9.68
CA PHE A 80 -0.21 10.90 -9.33
C PHE A 80 0.88 9.86 -9.59
N VAL A 81 1.53 9.90 -10.77
CA VAL A 81 2.64 8.99 -11.08
C VAL A 81 3.82 9.22 -10.13
N LEU A 82 4.09 10.48 -9.76
CA LEU A 82 5.11 10.78 -8.75
C LEU A 82 4.73 10.20 -7.39
N TYR A 83 3.48 10.38 -6.95
CA TYR A 83 2.96 9.81 -5.71
C TYR A 83 3.11 8.28 -5.68
N TYR A 84 2.66 7.59 -6.72
CA TYR A 84 2.77 6.13 -6.85
C TYR A 84 4.21 5.65 -6.66
N LYS A 85 5.17 6.30 -7.34
CA LYS A 85 6.59 5.95 -7.23
C LYS A 85 7.13 6.21 -5.83
N MET A 86 6.82 7.35 -5.24
CA MET A 86 7.30 7.71 -3.90
C MET A 86 6.76 6.76 -2.84
N SER A 87 5.47 6.39 -2.90
CA SER A 87 4.86 5.44 -1.98
C SER A 87 5.56 4.09 -2.00
N SER A 88 5.86 3.56 -3.19
CA SER A 88 6.61 2.30 -3.33
C SER A 88 7.99 2.37 -2.68
N MET A 89 8.72 3.48 -2.85
CA MET A 89 10.04 3.65 -2.22
C MET A 89 9.95 3.73 -0.69
N VAL A 90 8.89 4.35 -0.16
CA VAL A 90 8.66 4.43 1.29
C VAL A 90 8.39 3.05 1.86
N GLU A 91 7.62 2.21 1.17
CA GLU A 91 7.34 0.83 1.60
C GLU A 91 8.62 -0.01 1.67
N GLU A 92 9.47 0.07 0.64
CA GLU A 92 10.78 -0.60 0.62
C GLU A 92 11.68 -0.12 1.78
N ALA A 93 11.68 1.18 2.07
CA ALA A 93 12.45 1.75 3.17
C ALA A 93 11.94 1.29 4.55
N ILE A 94 10.62 1.19 4.74
CA ILE A 94 10.03 0.68 5.98
C ILE A 94 10.41 -0.79 6.19
N ILE A 95 10.32 -1.60 5.14
CA ILE A 95 10.71 -3.02 5.17
C ILE A 95 12.20 -3.15 5.50
N GLY A 96 13.08 -2.37 4.84
CA GLY A 96 14.51 -2.34 5.16
C GLY A 96 14.82 -1.90 6.60
N GLY A 97 14.09 -0.91 7.10
CA GLY A 97 14.17 -0.46 8.50
C GLY A 97 13.75 -1.53 9.50
N ALA A 98 12.73 -2.33 9.17
CA ALA A 98 12.28 -3.44 10.01
C ALA A 98 13.36 -4.52 10.16
N TYR A 99 14.05 -4.89 9.08
CA TYR A 99 15.10 -5.93 9.10
C TYR A 99 16.38 -5.50 9.81
N THR A 100 16.67 -4.20 9.87
CA THR A 100 17.89 -3.67 10.49
C THR A 100 17.75 -3.42 12.00
N HIS A 101 16.53 -3.53 12.55
CA HIS A 101 16.28 -3.27 13.96
C HIS A 101 16.68 -4.49 14.83
N PRO A 102 17.62 -4.35 15.78
CA PRO A 102 18.23 -5.49 16.51
C PRO A 102 17.31 -6.20 17.52
N TYR A 103 16.03 -5.85 17.58
CA TYR A 103 15.05 -6.41 18.52
C TYR A 103 13.99 -7.31 17.84
N LEU A 104 14.16 -7.62 16.55
CA LEU A 104 13.28 -8.49 15.75
C LEU A 104 13.98 -9.78 15.25
N ASN A 105 15.18 -10.08 15.75
CA ASN A 105 15.88 -11.38 15.58
C ASN A 105 15.87 -12.18 16.88
#